data_AF-A0AAW2BJU6-F1
#
_entry.id   AF-A0AAW2BJU6-F1
#
_cell.length_a   1.000
_cell.length_b   1.000
_cell.length_c   1.000
_cell.angle_alpha   90.00
_cell.angle_beta   90.00
_cell.angle_gamma   90.00
#
_symmetry.space_group_name_H-M   'P 1'
#
loop_
_entity.id
_entity.type
_entity.pdbx_description
1 polymer ?
#
loop_
_entity_poly.entity_id
_entity_poly.type
_entity_poly.pdbx_seq_one_letter_code
_entity_poly.pdbx_strand_id
1 'polypeptide(L)'
;MVRPTLMQSQVKLPLPSSQNRKLGTALSLSLSSRTVWHDMIGRHCPIYAVNREVLIPIPKPVGYTGADPYKISFQVGREKFLIPWLLVVNRKSSEVPMIDVHLRYSGSDLHGVTAKVVDMPHHYVEIHPDIKKQFWDPQQWPKHVLVRYTWEENSEIDVTSGFYVLFGSGLLMSFILSIYILQSSREKLARFVREAVAESSMPEGGVAKVE
;
A
#
# COMPACT_ATOMS: atom_id res chain seq x y z
N MET A 1 1.77 33.85 28.61
CA MET A 1 1.10 32.68 27.99
C MET A 1 2.04 32.12 26.93
N VAL A 2 2.86 31.13 27.27
CA VAL A 2 3.88 30.57 26.37
C VAL A 2 3.17 29.68 25.36
N ARG A 3 3.24 30.01 24.07
CA ARG A 3 2.70 29.15 23.01
C ARG A 3 3.52 27.85 22.98
N PRO A 4 2.89 26.65 22.92
CA PRO A 4 3.62 25.40 22.79
C PRO A 4 4.47 25.45 21.52
N THR A 5 5.77 25.21 21.65
CA THR A 5 6.71 25.31 20.53
C THR A 5 6.72 23.98 19.81
N LEU A 6 6.20 23.93 18.59
CA LEU A 6 6.12 22.68 17.84
C LEU A 6 7.50 22.31 17.29
N MET A 7 8.02 21.13 17.67
CA MET A 7 9.34 20.66 17.27
C MET A 7 9.24 19.74 16.06
N GLN A 8 10.14 19.95 15.09
CA GLN A 8 10.14 19.32 13.78
C GLN A 8 11.49 18.70 13.47
N SER A 9 11.52 17.42 13.11
CA SER A 9 12.72 16.73 12.63
C SER A 9 12.55 16.04 11.29
N GLN A 10 13.62 16.05 10.52
CA GLN A 10 13.64 15.63 9.13
C GLN A 10 14.70 14.54 8.94
N VAL A 11 14.32 13.43 8.32
CA VAL A 11 15.18 12.24 8.18
C VAL A 11 15.23 11.80 6.72
N LYS A 12 16.44 11.70 6.16
CA LYS A 12 16.65 11.25 4.76
C LYS A 12 17.13 9.81 4.73
N LEU A 13 16.42 8.99 3.96
CA LEU A 13 16.66 7.55 3.80
C LEU A 13 17.05 7.26 2.34
N PRO A 14 18.33 6.97 2.05
CA PRO A 14 18.73 6.45 0.76
C PRO A 14 18.16 5.05 0.57
N LEU A 15 17.54 4.81 -0.59
CA LEU A 15 17.22 3.46 -1.03
C LEU A 15 18.42 2.87 -1.75
N PRO A 16 18.84 1.64 -1.43
CA PRO A 16 19.82 0.94 -2.24
C PRO A 16 19.16 0.55 -3.57
N SER A 17 19.45 1.29 -4.65
CA SER A 17 19.22 0.83 -6.01
C SER A 17 20.28 -0.20 -6.39
N SER A 18 19.91 -1.19 -7.21
CA SER A 18 20.83 -2.18 -7.81
C SER A 18 22.08 -1.56 -8.47
N GLN A 19 22.01 -0.29 -8.86
CA GLN A 19 23.15 0.49 -9.32
C GLN A 19 23.50 1.67 -8.39
N ASN A 20 24.78 1.67 -8.01
CA ASN A 20 25.64 2.77 -7.59
C ASN A 20 25.55 3.35 -6.15
N ARG A 21 26.65 3.09 -5.44
CA ARG A 21 27.29 3.99 -4.47
C ARG A 21 27.58 5.33 -5.16
N LYS A 22 27.12 6.46 -4.62
CA LYS A 22 27.86 7.73 -4.54
C LYS A 22 27.07 8.79 -3.76
N LEU A 23 27.83 9.53 -2.95
CA LEU A 23 27.50 10.65 -2.07
C LEU A 23 26.53 11.68 -2.67
N GLY A 24 25.71 12.30 -1.82
CA GLY A 24 24.92 13.48 -2.19
C GLY A 24 24.42 14.25 -0.96
N THR A 25 25.24 15.19 -0.49
CA THR A 25 24.92 16.23 0.50
C THR A 25 23.88 17.22 -0.04
N ALA A 26 22.93 17.67 0.77
CA ALA A 26 22.19 18.92 0.53
C ALA A 26 21.71 19.53 1.86
N LEU A 27 22.19 20.73 2.16
CA LEU A 27 21.76 21.59 3.28
C LEU A 27 20.50 22.38 2.88
N SER A 28 19.61 22.64 3.84
CA SER A 28 18.55 23.64 3.70
C SER A 28 18.07 24.13 5.08
N LEU A 29 18.22 25.43 5.32
CA LEU A 29 17.77 26.21 6.49
C LEU A 29 16.43 26.88 6.17
N SER A 30 15.43 26.82 7.07
CA SER A 30 14.47 27.94 7.29
C SER A 30 13.46 27.69 8.43
N LEU A 31 13.52 28.65 9.37
CA LEU A 31 12.66 29.12 10.48
C LEU A 31 11.48 28.27 11.00
N SER A 32 11.70 27.70 12.19
CA SER A 32 10.76 27.44 13.32
C SER A 32 11.34 26.27 14.12
N SER A 33 12.33 26.52 15.01
CA SER A 33 13.11 25.50 15.76
C SER A 33 13.21 24.12 15.08
N ARG A 34 13.55 24.14 13.79
CA ARG A 34 13.62 22.96 12.93
C ARG A 34 14.99 22.35 13.11
N THR A 35 15.05 21.05 13.39
CA THR A 35 16.34 20.35 13.32
C THR A 35 16.72 20.12 11.86
N VAL A 36 18.02 20.12 11.59
CA VAL A 36 18.59 19.82 10.27
C VAL A 36 18.16 18.43 9.79
N TRP A 37 18.18 18.19 8.49
CA TRP A 37 18.07 16.85 7.92
C TRP A 37 19.16 15.95 8.48
N HIS A 38 18.76 14.78 8.99
CA HIS A 38 19.69 13.75 9.40
C HIS A 38 19.74 12.67 8.32
N ASP A 39 20.93 12.48 7.74
CA ASP A 39 21.18 11.41 6.79
C ASP A 39 21.34 10.10 7.56
N MET A 40 20.39 9.19 7.35
CA MET A 40 20.48 7.82 7.86
C MET A 40 21.22 7.00 6.82
N ILE A 41 22.30 6.32 7.22
CA ILE A 41 23.13 5.56 6.28
C ILE A 41 23.25 4.11 6.75
N GLY A 42 23.28 3.18 5.79
CA GLY A 42 23.62 1.79 6.03
C GLY A 42 22.54 1.05 6.81
N ARG A 43 22.84 0.68 8.07
CA ARG A 43 22.02 -0.25 8.85
C ARG A 43 20.63 0.25 9.19
N HIS A 44 20.38 1.55 9.12
CA HIS A 44 19.07 2.13 9.42
C HIS A 44 18.17 2.32 8.18
N CYS A 45 18.70 2.09 6.99
CA CYS A 45 17.94 2.23 5.76
C CYS A 45 17.13 0.94 5.48
N PRO A 46 15.97 1.08 4.82
CA PRO A 46 15.27 -0.07 4.28
C PRO A 46 16.12 -0.77 3.21
N ILE A 47 16.09 -2.10 3.22
CA ILE A 47 16.75 -2.94 2.20
C ILE A 47 15.66 -3.40 1.24
N TYR A 48 15.91 -3.30 -0.06
CA TYR A 48 14.92 -3.62 -1.10
C TYR A 48 14.30 -5.02 -0.90
N ALA A 49 12.96 -5.09 -0.92
CA ALA A 49 12.18 -6.32 -0.77
C ALA A 49 12.46 -7.15 0.49
N VAL A 50 13.05 -6.55 1.54
CA VAL A 50 13.34 -7.24 2.81
C VAL A 50 12.66 -6.53 3.97
N ASN A 51 11.72 -7.22 4.60
CA ASN A 51 11.05 -6.74 5.81
C ASN A 51 12.07 -6.65 6.95
N ARG A 52 12.08 -5.50 7.64
CA ARG A 52 13.09 -5.25 8.67
C ARG A 52 12.60 -4.25 9.70
N GLU A 53 12.98 -4.51 10.94
CA GLU A 53 12.82 -3.57 12.05
C GLU A 53 14.17 -2.97 12.41
N VAL A 54 14.21 -1.65 12.56
CA VAL A 54 15.41 -0.93 12.93
C VAL A 54 15.12 0.14 13.96
N LEU A 55 16.01 0.23 14.93
CA LEU A 55 16.05 1.30 15.91
C LEU A 55 16.72 2.54 15.30
N ILE A 56 16.03 3.66 15.24
CA ILE A 56 16.55 4.94 14.73
C ILE A 56 16.83 5.87 15.91
N PRO A 57 18.09 6.31 16.11
CA PRO A 57 18.42 7.33 17.09
C PRO A 57 17.93 8.70 16.61
N ILE A 58 17.11 9.34 17.43
CA ILE A 58 16.59 10.68 17.20
C ILE A 58 17.33 11.64 18.14
N PRO A 59 18.02 12.67 17.59
CA PRO A 59 18.73 13.64 18.40
C PRO A 59 17.78 14.65 19.05
N LYS A 60 18.24 15.24 20.15
CA LYS A 60 17.48 16.26 20.89
C LYS A 60 17.29 17.51 20.02
N PRO A 61 16.06 17.99 19.80
CA PRO A 61 15.87 19.22 19.05
C PRO A 61 16.28 20.43 19.89
N VAL A 62 16.77 21.47 19.21
CA VAL A 62 17.22 22.71 19.86
C VAL A 62 16.01 23.39 20.51
N GLY A 63 16.09 23.60 21.83
CA GLY A 63 14.99 24.22 22.60
C GLY A 63 13.92 23.25 23.11
N TYR A 64 14.15 21.93 23.07
CA TYR A 64 13.21 20.96 23.66
C TYR A 64 13.09 21.10 25.18
N THR A 65 11.88 21.37 25.66
CA THR A 65 11.59 21.51 27.09
C THR A 65 10.94 20.28 27.73
N GLY A 66 10.71 19.19 26.98
CA GLY A 66 10.08 17.96 27.48
C GLY A 66 8.57 17.88 27.26
N ALA A 67 7.87 19.03 27.25
CA ALA A 67 6.41 19.09 27.07
C ALA A 67 5.98 19.35 25.61
N ASP A 68 6.93 19.75 24.76
CA ASP A 68 6.63 20.16 23.38
C ASP A 68 6.29 18.97 22.47
N PRO A 69 5.31 19.11 21.56
CA PRO A 69 5.00 18.07 20.59
C PRO A 69 6.15 17.91 19.60
N TYR A 70 6.57 16.66 19.40
CA TYR A 70 7.68 16.33 18.51
C TYR A 70 7.19 15.56 17.29
N LYS A 71 7.36 16.15 16.11
CA LYS A 71 7.00 15.55 14.83
C LYS A 71 8.25 15.22 14.03
N ILE A 72 8.22 14.11 13.30
CA ILE A 72 9.26 13.76 12.34
C ILE A 72 8.67 13.51 10.95
N SER A 73 9.46 13.73 9.91
CA SER A 73 9.13 13.28 8.55
C SER A 73 10.31 12.58 7.92
N PHE A 74 9.99 11.68 7.00
CA PHE A 74 10.98 10.89 6.29
C PHE A 74 10.96 11.25 4.81
N GLN A 75 12.13 11.18 4.20
CA GLN A 75 12.30 11.35 2.77
C GLN A 75 13.03 10.13 2.21
N VAL A 76 12.44 9.49 1.21
CA VAL A 76 12.92 8.21 0.66
C VAL A 76 13.16 8.34 -0.84
N GLY A 77 14.26 7.76 -1.33
CA GLY A 77 14.50 7.60 -2.77
C GLY A 77 14.87 8.89 -3.50
N ARG A 78 16.01 9.51 -3.14
CA ARG A 78 16.50 10.79 -3.71
C ARG A 78 15.38 11.83 -3.84
N GLU A 79 14.61 11.98 -2.77
CA GLU A 79 13.56 13.01 -2.65
C GLU A 79 12.26 12.74 -3.43
N LYS A 80 12.16 11.59 -4.10
CA LYS A 80 10.94 11.21 -4.84
C LYS A 80 9.73 11.02 -3.93
N PHE A 81 9.93 10.51 -2.72
CA PHE A 81 8.85 10.21 -1.77
C PHE A 81 9.05 10.96 -0.46
N LEU A 82 8.16 11.91 -0.17
CA LEU A 82 8.10 12.63 1.10
C LEU A 82 6.95 12.09 1.94
N ILE A 83 7.28 11.57 3.11
CA ILE A 83 6.29 11.13 4.10
C ILE A 83 5.84 12.36 4.89
N PRO A 84 4.51 12.55 5.09
CA PRO A 84 3.99 13.67 5.88
C PRO A 84 4.45 13.62 7.34
N TRP A 85 4.29 14.73 8.05
CA TRP A 85 4.69 14.87 9.45
C TRP A 85 3.98 13.87 10.38
N LEU A 86 4.77 13.01 11.02
CA LEU A 86 4.35 12.00 11.99
C LEU A 86 4.60 12.50 13.41
N LEU A 87 3.57 12.56 14.24
CA LEU A 87 3.71 12.96 15.65
C LEU A 87 4.22 11.77 16.48
N VAL A 88 5.38 11.94 17.12
CA VAL A 88 6.08 10.89 17.88
C VAL A 88 5.96 11.13 19.38
N VAL A 89 6.28 12.35 19.85
CA VAL A 89 6.20 12.71 21.29
C VAL A 89 5.01 13.64 21.53
N ASN A 90 4.37 13.50 22.70
CA ASN A 90 3.12 14.17 23.08
C ASN A 90 1.93 13.75 22.19
N ARG A 91 1.76 12.43 22.05
CA ARG A 91 0.58 11.82 21.41
C ARG A 91 -0.53 11.64 22.45
N LYS A 92 -1.74 11.34 21.98
CA LYS A 92 -2.87 10.94 22.85
C LYS A 92 -2.61 9.63 23.61
N SER A 93 -1.73 8.77 23.08
CA SER A 93 -1.32 7.51 23.71
C SER A 93 -0.06 7.70 24.57
N SER A 94 -0.01 7.00 25.70
CA SER A 94 1.13 7.00 26.65
C SER A 94 2.14 5.88 26.35
N GLU A 95 1.87 5.06 25.35
CA GLU A 95 2.74 3.98 24.91
C GLU A 95 3.88 4.50 24.05
N VAL A 96 4.97 3.73 24.00
CA VAL A 96 6.14 4.08 23.18
C VAL A 96 5.72 4.03 21.71
N PRO A 97 5.99 5.09 20.92
CA PRO A 97 5.64 5.12 19.52
C PRO A 97 6.55 4.20 18.70
N MET A 98 5.95 3.42 17.81
CA MET A 98 6.62 2.69 16.75
C MET A 98 6.16 3.25 15.39
N ILE A 99 7.05 3.31 14.42
CA ILE A 99 6.73 3.83 13.09
C ILE A 99 6.65 2.66 12.13
N ASP A 100 5.48 2.46 11.56
CA ASP A 100 5.23 1.39 10.59
C ASP A 100 5.25 2.01 9.18
N VAL A 101 6.23 1.61 8.38
CA VAL A 101 6.52 2.12 7.05
C VAL A 101 6.24 1.02 6.03
N HIS A 102 5.26 1.26 5.19
CA HIS A 102 4.89 0.39 4.07
C HIS A 102 5.52 0.92 2.78
N LEU A 103 6.43 0.14 2.21
CA LEU A 103 7.09 0.40 0.94
C LEU A 103 6.45 -0.44 -0.15
N ARG A 104 5.77 0.21 -1.08
CA ARG A 104 5.13 -0.45 -2.22
C ARG A 104 6.08 -0.46 -3.40
N TYR A 105 6.34 -1.65 -3.93
CA TYR A 105 7.22 -1.84 -5.08
C TYR A 105 6.54 -2.68 -6.16
N SER A 106 7.00 -2.51 -7.40
CA SER A 106 6.63 -3.34 -8.55
C SER A 106 7.89 -3.61 -9.35
N GLY A 107 8.22 -4.87 -9.60
CA GLY A 107 9.43 -5.24 -10.32
C GLY A 107 10.71 -4.80 -9.61
N SER A 108 11.43 -3.81 -10.15
CA SER A 108 12.62 -3.19 -9.54
C SER A 108 12.35 -1.83 -8.90
N ASP A 109 11.14 -1.30 -9.06
CA ASP A 109 10.86 0.11 -8.85
C ASP A 109 9.98 0.33 -7.62
N LEU A 110 10.30 1.38 -6.87
CA LEU A 110 9.46 1.83 -5.77
C LEU A 110 8.33 2.70 -6.31
N HIS A 111 7.10 2.29 -6.02
CA HIS A 111 5.86 2.96 -6.45
C HIS A 111 5.35 3.94 -5.40
N GLY A 112 5.46 3.61 -4.12
CA GLY A 112 4.95 4.48 -3.06
C GLY A 112 5.46 4.13 -1.69
N VAL A 113 5.39 5.10 -0.78
CA VAL A 113 5.75 4.93 0.63
C VAL A 113 4.63 5.51 1.48
N THR A 114 4.10 4.70 2.39
CA THR A 114 3.13 5.13 3.41
C THR A 114 3.73 4.88 4.78
N ALA A 115 3.56 5.80 5.72
CA ALA A 115 3.98 5.57 7.09
C ALA A 115 2.91 6.01 8.07
N LYS A 116 2.83 5.30 9.19
CA LYS A 116 1.91 5.57 10.30
C LYS A 116 2.65 5.39 11.62
N VAL A 117 2.25 6.16 12.62
CA VAL A 117 2.73 5.94 13.99
C VAL A 117 1.73 5.04 14.68
N VAL A 118 2.20 3.88 15.11
CA VAL A 118 1.45 2.86 15.85
C VAL A 118 2.01 2.79 17.25
N ASP A 119 1.21 2.33 18.19
CA ASP A 119 1.69 2.07 19.54
C ASP A 119 2.51 0.76 19.53
N MET A 120 3.62 0.74 20.28
CA MET A 120 4.53 -0.40 20.25
C MET A 120 3.84 -1.65 20.82
N PRO A 121 3.83 -2.77 20.09
CA PRO A 121 3.18 -4.00 20.56
C PRO A 121 3.73 -4.45 21.92
N HIS A 122 2.86 -4.95 22.81
CA HIS A 122 3.21 -5.29 24.19
C HIS A 122 4.39 -6.25 24.30
N HIS A 123 4.51 -7.20 23.37
CA HIS A 123 5.62 -8.16 23.34
C HIS A 123 7.00 -7.50 23.37
N TYR A 124 7.21 -6.39 22.65
CA TYR A 124 8.50 -5.67 22.66
C TYR A 124 8.76 -4.94 23.97
N VAL A 125 7.70 -4.44 24.61
CA VAL A 125 7.77 -3.75 25.90
C VAL A 125 8.09 -4.75 27.02
N GLU A 126 7.56 -5.97 26.94
CA GLU A 126 7.83 -7.04 27.90
C GLU A 126 9.28 -7.53 27.85
N ILE A 127 9.84 -7.69 26.63
CA ILE A 127 11.24 -8.10 26.46
C ILE A 127 12.19 -7.00 26.94
N HIS A 128 11.82 -5.74 26.78
CA HIS A 128 12.66 -4.59 27.12
C HIS A 128 11.89 -3.53 27.94
N PRO A 129 11.67 -3.77 29.24
CA PRO A 129 10.87 -2.88 30.10
C PRO A 129 11.51 -1.50 30.28
N ASP A 130 12.83 -1.39 30.07
CA ASP A 130 13.58 -0.15 30.23
C ASP A 130 13.34 0.85 29.09
N ILE A 131 12.87 0.40 27.91
CA ILE A 131 12.64 1.27 26.75
C ILE A 131 11.60 2.35 27.08
N LYS A 132 10.53 1.97 27.80
CA LYS A 132 9.49 2.92 28.18
C LYS A 132 10.04 4.01 29.10
N LYS A 133 10.85 3.63 30.09
CA LYS A 133 11.49 4.58 31.03
C LYS A 133 12.47 5.49 30.28
N GLN A 134 13.35 4.89 29.48
CA GLN A 134 14.38 5.58 28.72
C GLN A 134 13.81 6.56 27.69
N PHE A 135 12.73 6.16 27.00
CA PHE A 135 12.10 6.97 25.98
C PHE A 135 11.36 8.18 26.57
N TRP A 136 10.71 8.02 27.73
CA TRP A 136 9.97 9.12 28.37
C TRP A 136 10.83 10.01 29.27
N ASP A 137 12.04 9.59 29.63
CA ASP A 137 12.98 10.42 30.38
C ASP A 137 13.42 11.66 29.57
N PRO A 138 13.17 12.90 30.04
CA PRO A 138 13.58 14.12 29.34
C PRO A 138 15.10 14.29 29.21
N GLN A 139 15.89 13.73 30.14
CA GLN A 139 17.35 13.88 30.14
C GLN A 139 18.02 12.90 29.18
N GLN A 140 17.41 11.74 28.95
CA GLN A 140 17.99 10.72 28.12
C GLN A 140 17.79 11.00 26.63
N TRP A 141 18.91 11.28 25.96
CA TRP A 141 19.03 11.45 24.51
C TRP A 141 20.32 10.77 24.02
N PRO A 142 20.37 10.25 22.78
CA PRO A 142 19.31 10.23 21.76
C PRO A 142 18.15 9.30 22.11
N LYS A 143 16.94 9.67 21.69
CA LYS A 143 15.76 8.80 21.85
C LYS A 143 15.73 7.80 20.72
N HIS A 144 15.56 6.53 21.06
CA HIS A 144 15.53 5.47 20.08
C HIS A 144 14.09 5.14 19.71
N VAL A 145 13.74 5.32 18.43
CA VAL A 145 12.40 4.99 17.92
C VAL A 145 12.50 3.76 17.04
N LEU A 146 11.62 2.79 17.28
CA LEU A 146 11.52 1.60 16.47
C LEU A 146 10.80 1.94 15.16
N VAL A 147 11.45 1.63 14.04
CA VAL A 147 10.88 1.78 12.70
C VAL A 147 10.82 0.41 12.04
N ARG A 148 9.63 0.01 11.62
CA ARG A 148 9.37 -1.22 10.90
C ARG A 148 9.15 -0.92 9.44
N TYR A 149 9.97 -1.54 8.60
CA TYR A 149 9.86 -1.50 7.15
C TYR A 149 9.18 -2.77 6.66
N THR A 150 8.03 -2.61 6.02
CA THR A 150 7.27 -3.69 5.40
C THR A 150 7.23 -3.42 3.90
N TRP A 151 7.67 -4.40 3.11
CA TRP A 151 7.61 -4.36 1.66
C TRP A 151 6.34 -5.03 1.17
N GLU A 152 5.58 -4.31 0.36
CA GLU A 152 4.37 -4.77 -0.28
C GLU A 152 4.59 -4.78 -1.79
N GLU A 153 4.52 -5.95 -2.40
CA GLU A 153 4.51 -6.05 -3.85
C GLU A 153 3.15 -5.60 -4.36
N ASN A 154 3.14 -4.49 -5.08
CA ASN A 154 1.96 -4.01 -5.79
C ASN A 154 2.18 -4.29 -7.28
N SER A 155 1.52 -5.33 -7.79
CA SER A 155 1.48 -5.56 -9.23
C SER A 155 0.66 -4.46 -9.90
N GLU A 156 1.26 -3.74 -10.83
CA GLU A 156 0.60 -2.68 -11.62
C GLU A 156 -0.53 -3.24 -12.51
N ILE A 157 -0.54 -4.56 -12.72
CA ILE A 157 -1.49 -5.26 -13.58
C ILE A 157 -2.61 -5.81 -12.71
N ASP A 158 -3.76 -5.14 -12.69
CA ASP A 158 -5.01 -5.69 -12.15
C ASP A 158 -5.58 -6.72 -13.13
N VAL A 159 -5.04 -7.94 -13.07
CA VAL A 159 -5.48 -9.10 -13.87
C VAL A 159 -6.96 -9.37 -13.65
N THR A 160 -7.46 -9.11 -12.44
CA THR A 160 -8.83 -9.42 -12.04
C THR A 160 -9.83 -8.48 -12.71
N SER A 161 -9.59 -7.17 -12.65
CA SER A 161 -10.41 -6.19 -13.38
C SER A 161 -10.33 -6.37 -14.88
N GLY A 162 -9.14 -6.59 -15.43
CA GLY A 162 -8.95 -6.89 -16.85
C GLY A 162 -9.73 -8.13 -17.29
N PHE A 163 -9.69 -9.19 -16.49
CA PHE A 163 -10.46 -10.41 -16.72
C PHE A 163 -11.97 -10.14 -16.70
N TYR A 164 -12.49 -9.41 -15.70
CA TYR A 164 -13.92 -9.09 -15.63
C TYR A 164 -14.42 -8.27 -16.83
N VAL A 165 -13.62 -7.32 -17.32
CA VAL A 165 -13.97 -6.53 -18.50
C VAL A 165 -13.99 -7.39 -19.77
N LEU A 166 -12.97 -8.23 -19.98
CA LEU A 166 -12.89 -9.12 -21.14
C LEU A 166 -14.00 -10.18 -21.12
N PHE A 167 -14.22 -10.79 -19.96
CA PHE A 167 -15.25 -11.81 -19.78
C PHE A 167 -16.66 -11.21 -19.92
N GLY A 168 -16.90 -10.04 -19.30
CA GLY A 168 -18.18 -9.34 -19.39
C GLY A 168 -18.51 -8.90 -20.83
N SER A 169 -17.55 -8.34 -21.55
CA SER A 169 -17.75 -7.96 -22.97
C SER A 169 -17.96 -9.17 -23.87
N GLY A 170 -17.22 -10.26 -23.66
CA GLY A 170 -17.39 -11.52 -24.39
C GLY A 170 -18.76 -12.17 -24.17
N LEU A 171 -19.25 -12.21 -22.92
CA LEU A 171 -20.59 -12.71 -22.60
C LEU A 171 -21.68 -11.86 -23.24
N LEU A 172 -21.57 -10.53 -23.16
CA LEU A 172 -22.54 -9.62 -23.74
C LEU A 172 -22.61 -9.76 -25.26
N MET A 173 -21.45 -9.83 -25.93
CA MET A 173 -21.38 -10.03 -27.37
C MET A 173 -21.97 -11.39 -27.77
N SER A 174 -21.66 -12.45 -27.02
CA SER A 174 -22.23 -13.79 -27.25
C SER A 174 -23.74 -13.80 -27.09
N PHE A 175 -24.28 -13.08 -26.09
CA PHE A 175 -25.71 -12.97 -25.86
C PHE A 175 -26.43 -12.23 -27.01
N ILE A 176 -25.86 -11.12 -27.49
CA ILE A 176 -26.39 -10.38 -28.64
C ILE A 176 -26.37 -11.24 -29.91
N LEU A 177 -25.26 -11.95 -30.17
CA LEU A 177 -25.14 -12.88 -31.30
C LEU A 177 -26.17 -14.01 -31.21
N SER A 178 -26.39 -14.57 -30.02
CA SER A 178 -27.40 -15.60 -29.80
C SER A 178 -28.81 -15.09 -30.10
N ILE A 179 -29.16 -13.87 -29.68
CA ILE A 179 -30.46 -13.25 -30.01
C ILE A 179 -30.56 -13.01 -31.52
N TYR A 180 -29.50 -12.52 -32.15
CA TYR A 180 -29.48 -12.25 -33.58
C TYR A 180 -29.68 -13.53 -34.41
N ILE A 181 -28.96 -14.62 -34.06
CA ILE A 181 -29.15 -15.94 -34.68
C ILE A 181 -30.57 -16.42 -34.45
N LEU A 182 -31.11 -16.29 -33.24
CA LEU A 182 -32.47 -16.74 -32.92
C LEU A 182 -33.54 -15.97 -33.69
N GLN A 183 -33.35 -14.66 -33.91
CA GLN A 183 -34.21 -13.85 -34.77
C GLN A 183 -34.11 -14.28 -36.23
N SER A 184 -32.89 -14.48 -36.74
CA SER A 184 -32.65 -14.95 -38.11
C SER A 184 -33.23 -16.35 -38.37
N SER A 185 -33.19 -17.23 -37.38
CA SER A 185 -33.66 -18.61 -37.51
C SER A 185 -35.16 -18.78 -37.26
N ARG A 186 -35.92 -17.73 -36.89
CA ARG A 186 -37.36 -17.86 -36.59
C ARG A 186 -38.14 -18.47 -37.73
N GLU A 187 -37.87 -18.05 -38.97
CA GLU A 187 -38.56 -18.59 -40.14
C GLU A 187 -38.20 -20.06 -40.40
N LYS A 188 -36.93 -20.43 -40.17
CA LYS A 188 -36.45 -21.81 -40.32
C LYS A 188 -37.04 -22.71 -39.24
N LEU A 189 -37.00 -22.28 -37.98
CA LEU A 189 -37.60 -23.00 -36.86
C LEU A 189 -39.12 -23.13 -37.01
N ALA A 190 -39.81 -22.10 -37.48
CA ALA A 190 -41.25 -22.16 -37.72
C ALA A 190 -41.62 -23.17 -38.82
N ARG A 191 -40.80 -23.29 -39.88
CA ARG A 191 -40.97 -24.35 -40.89
C ARG A 191 -40.70 -25.73 -40.32
N PHE A 192 -39.60 -25.92 -39.59
CA PHE A 192 -39.28 -27.19 -38.93
C PHE A 192 -40.36 -27.63 -37.94
N VAL A 193 -40.92 -26.73 -37.14
CA VAL A 193 -42.01 -27.06 -36.21
C VAL A 193 -43.28 -27.43 -36.97
N ARG A 194 -43.62 -26.73 -38.06
CA ARG A 194 -44.77 -27.09 -38.90
C ARG A 194 -44.60 -28.45 -39.56
N GLU A 195 -43.41 -28.76 -40.08
CA GLU A 195 -43.09 -30.05 -40.71
C GLU A 195 -43.10 -31.17 -39.67
N ALA A 196 -42.49 -30.99 -38.49
CA ALA A 196 -42.50 -31.98 -37.43
C ALA A 196 -43.91 -32.23 -36.85
N VAL A 197 -44.72 -31.18 -36.71
CA VAL A 197 -46.13 -31.32 -36.28
C VAL A 197 -46.95 -32.01 -37.37
N ALA A 198 -46.74 -31.67 -38.65
CA ALA A 198 -47.40 -32.33 -39.76
C ALA A 198 -47.06 -33.83 -39.83
N GLU A 199 -45.79 -34.20 -39.68
CA GLU A 199 -45.35 -35.60 -39.61
C GLU A 199 -45.94 -36.33 -38.38
N SER A 200 -45.99 -35.69 -37.21
CA SER A 200 -46.61 -36.28 -36.01
C SER A 200 -48.13 -36.46 -36.10
N SER A 201 -48.77 -35.72 -37.01
CA SER A 201 -50.23 -35.76 -37.24
C SER A 201 -50.65 -36.74 -38.34
N MET A 202 -49.69 -37.41 -39.00
CA MET A 202 -50.01 -38.51 -39.91
C MET A 202 -50.37 -39.76 -39.10
N PRO A 203 -51.56 -40.36 -39.30
CA PRO A 203 -51.90 -41.60 -38.62
C PRO A 203 -51.04 -42.74 -39.14
N GLU A 204 -50.32 -43.43 -38.23
CA GLU A 204 -49.90 -44.82 -38.45
C GLU A 204 -51.17 -45.66 -38.67
N GLY A 205 -51.55 -45.91 -39.92
CA GLY A 205 -52.61 -46.87 -40.22
C GLY A 205 -53.46 -46.49 -41.42
N GLY A 206 -53.14 -47.10 -42.56
CA GLY A 206 -53.94 -46.97 -43.79
C GLY A 206 -53.55 -48.03 -44.80
N VAL A 207 -53.82 -49.28 -44.45
CA VAL A 207 -53.67 -50.54 -45.20
C VAL A 207 -53.72 -50.38 -46.73
N ALA A 208 -52.68 -50.88 -47.39
CA ALA A 208 -52.65 -51.17 -48.81
C ALA A 208 -53.83 -52.05 -49.22
N LYS A 209 -54.63 -51.60 -50.21
CA LYS A 209 -55.60 -52.48 -50.87
C LYS A 209 -55.25 -52.61 -52.36
N VAL A 210 -54.99 -53.86 -52.69
CA VAL A 210 -54.84 -54.49 -54.01
C VAL A 210 -56.10 -54.28 -54.84
N GLU A 211 -55.92 -53.85 -56.10
CA GLU A 211 -56.63 -54.34 -57.29
C GLU A 211 -55.85 -53.99 -58.55
#